data_AF-A0A7V6LET8-F1
#
_entry.id   AF-A0A7V6LET8-F1
#
_cell.length_a   1.000
_cell.length_b   1.000
_cell.length_c   1.000
_cell.angle_alpha   90.00
_cell.angle_beta   90.00
_cell.angle_gamma   90.00
#
_symmetry.space_group_name_H-M   'P 1'
#
loop_
_entity.id
_entity.type
_entity.pdbx_description
1 polymer ?
#
loop_
_entity_poly.entity_id
_entity_poly.type
_entity_poly.pdbx_seq_one_letter_code
_entity_poly.pdbx_strand_id
1 'polypeptide(L)'
;MTHEKLWEKFCEANHLDIDTHYSVWSFGGNPDAPVKLVIDEVKTATASAYELYELDDEEPMPHAGDYSVITDSAGDAFYGGQRGARIQRR
;
A
#
# COMPACT_ATOMS: atom_id res chain seq x y z
N MET A 1 3.52 -0.06 12.67
CA MET A 1 4.58 -1.10 12.61
C MET A 1 5.31 -0.93 11.29
N THR A 2 6.51 -1.49 11.12
CA THR A 2 7.23 -1.33 9.83
C THR A 2 6.51 -2.10 8.72
N HIS A 3 6.71 -1.69 7.47
CA HIS A 3 6.05 -2.31 6.31
C HIS A 3 6.47 -3.77 6.13
N GLU A 4 7.71 -4.13 6.45
CA GLU A 4 8.24 -5.49 6.35
C GLU A 4 7.48 -6.44 7.29
N LYS A 5 7.26 -6.02 8.55
CA LYS A 5 6.49 -6.80 9.52
C LYS A 5 5.03 -6.98 9.11
N LEU A 6 4.45 -5.98 8.45
CA LEU A 6 3.11 -6.10 7.90
C LEU A 6 3.10 -7.11 6.74
N TRP A 7 4.06 -6.98 5.84
CA TRP A 7 4.21 -7.85 4.67
C TRP A 7 4.36 -9.31 5.08
N GLU A 8 5.26 -9.60 6.03
CA GLU A 8 5.45 -10.93 6.61
C GLU A 8 4.13 -11.54 7.12
N LYS A 9 3.38 -10.78 7.92
CA LYS A 9 2.08 -11.24 8.45
C LYS A 9 1.04 -11.47 7.35
N PHE A 10 1.02 -10.61 6.33
CA PHE A 10 0.11 -10.77 5.21
C PHE A 10 0.45 -12.01 4.37
N CYS A 11 1.73 -12.23 4.09
CA CYS A 11 2.17 -13.41 3.35
C CYS A 11 1.88 -14.70 4.12
N GLU A 12 2.15 -14.73 5.42
CA GLU A 12 1.83 -15.88 6.28
C GLU A 12 0.32 -16.22 6.25
N ALA A 13 -0.54 -15.21 6.43
CA ALA A 13 -1.98 -15.41 6.48
C ALA A 13 -2.64 -15.76 5.14
N ASN A 14 -2.02 -15.36 4.02
CA ASN A 14 -2.54 -15.61 2.67
C ASN A 14 -1.76 -16.70 1.92
N HIS A 15 -0.80 -17.36 2.57
CA HIS A 15 0.07 -18.37 1.96
C HIS A 15 0.80 -17.86 0.70
N LEU A 16 1.34 -16.64 0.78
CA LEU A 16 2.14 -16.04 -0.29
C LEU A 16 3.63 -16.21 -0.01
N ASP A 17 4.44 -16.22 -1.07
CA ASP A 17 5.89 -16.16 -0.96
C ASP A 17 6.30 -14.79 -0.40
N ILE A 18 7.19 -14.79 0.60
CA ILE A 18 7.69 -13.56 1.22
C ILE A 18 8.47 -12.69 0.23
N ASP A 19 9.09 -13.31 -0.78
CA ASP A 19 9.84 -12.64 -1.83
C ASP A 19 8.94 -12.10 -2.95
N THR A 20 7.61 -12.27 -2.84
CA THR A 20 6.66 -11.63 -3.75
C THR A 20 6.85 -10.11 -3.71
N HIS A 21 6.96 -9.49 -4.89
CA HIS A 21 7.18 -8.06 -4.99
C HIS A 21 6.00 -7.24 -4.44
N TYR A 22 6.31 -6.18 -3.70
CA TYR A 22 5.37 -5.17 -3.25
C TYR A 22 6.04 -3.79 -3.21
N SER A 23 5.25 -2.74 -3.37
CA SER A 23 5.72 -1.35 -3.24
C SER A 23 5.27 -0.75 -1.91
N VAL A 24 6.01 0.25 -1.41
CA VAL A 24 5.67 0.99 -0.18
C VAL A 24 5.50 2.46 -0.51
N TRP A 25 4.34 3.05 -0.20
CA TRP A 25 4.09 4.46 -0.48
C TRP A 25 3.03 5.07 0.46
N SER A 26 2.98 6.40 0.50
CA SER A 26 1.98 7.16 1.28
C SER A 26 1.16 8.07 0.36
N PHE A 27 -0.08 8.38 0.74
CA PHE A 27 -0.87 9.36 0.00
C PHE A 27 -0.26 10.76 0.10
N GLY A 28 -0.23 11.48 -1.02
CA GLY A 28 0.20 12.88 -1.03
C GLY A 28 -0.70 13.79 -0.18
N GLY A 29 -0.15 14.93 0.26
CA GLY A 29 -0.86 15.91 1.07
C GLY A 29 -0.99 15.49 2.53
N ASN A 30 -2.20 15.14 2.98
CA ASN A 30 -2.46 14.63 4.32
C ASN A 30 -2.79 13.13 4.25
N PRO A 31 -1.81 12.21 4.45
CA PRO A 31 -2.02 10.78 4.25
C PRO A 31 -2.93 10.12 5.29
N ASP A 32 -3.09 10.70 6.48
CA ASP A 32 -3.77 10.03 7.60
C ASP A 32 -5.27 9.78 7.31
N ALA A 33 -5.93 10.77 6.71
CA ALA A 33 -7.35 10.67 6.35
C ALA A 33 -7.63 9.61 5.27
N PRO A 34 -6.97 9.59 4.10
CA PRO A 34 -7.18 8.56 3.09
C PRO A 34 -6.70 7.18 3.57
N VAL A 35 -5.65 7.08 4.37
CA VAL A 35 -5.24 5.83 5.01
C VAL A 35 -6.38 5.28 5.85
N LYS A 36 -7.03 6.11 6.69
CA LYS A 36 -8.22 5.72 7.47
C LYS A 36 -9.32 5.11 6.61
N LEU A 37 -9.62 5.71 5.47
CA LEU A 37 -10.66 5.22 4.55
C LEU A 37 -10.29 3.87 3.91
N VAL A 38 -9.01 3.59 3.69
CA VAL A 38 -8.53 2.31 3.15
C VAL A 38 -8.68 1.19 4.18
N ILE A 39 -8.38 1.44 5.46
CA ILE A 39 -8.57 0.47 6.55
C ILE A 39 -10.05 0.17 6.77
N ASP A 40 -10.88 1.22 6.73
CA ASP A 40 -12.33 1.11 6.90
C ASP A 40 -13.02 0.52 5.65
N GLU A 41 -12.26 0.11 4.62
CA GLU A 41 -12.73 -0.45 3.34
C GLU A 41 -13.64 0.48 2.52
N VAL A 42 -13.67 1.77 2.86
CA VAL A 42 -14.47 2.80 2.18
C VAL A 42 -13.78 3.27 0.89
N LYS A 43 -12.45 3.41 0.92
CA LYS A 43 -11.66 3.77 -0.25
C LYS A 43 -11.03 2.52 -0.85
N THR A 44 -11.52 2.10 -2.01
CA THR A 44 -11.07 0.88 -2.72
C THR A 44 -10.33 1.18 -4.03
N ALA A 45 -10.26 2.44 -4.46
CA ALA A 45 -9.59 2.85 -5.69
C ALA A 45 -8.67 4.06 -5.47
N THR A 46 -7.60 4.13 -6.26
CA THR A 46 -6.66 5.26 -6.32
C THR A 46 -6.35 5.61 -7.78
N ALA A 47 -5.92 6.84 -8.03
CA ALA A 47 -5.50 7.31 -9.35
C ALA A 47 -4.25 8.18 -9.20
N SER A 48 -3.39 8.10 -10.21
CA SER A 48 -2.15 8.86 -10.33
C SER A 48 -2.06 9.45 -11.74
N ALA A 49 -1.22 10.47 -11.93
CA ALA A 49 -1.00 11.06 -13.25
C ALA A 49 -0.12 10.12 -14.08
N TYR A 50 -0.65 9.65 -15.21
CA TYR A 50 0.04 8.70 -16.09
C TYR A 50 1.39 9.24 -16.60
N GLU A 51 1.45 10.52 -16.96
CA GLU A 51 2.65 11.19 -17.47
C GLU A 51 3.85 11.11 -16.50
N LEU A 52 3.60 10.99 -15.19
CA LEU A 52 4.69 10.89 -14.20
C LEU A 52 5.47 9.58 -14.34
N TYR A 53 4.82 8.48 -14.74
CA TYR A 53 5.48 7.20 -14.95
C TYR A 53 6.29 7.15 -16.26
N GLU A 54 6.03 8.06 -17.20
CA GLU A 54 6.84 8.16 -18.42
C GLU A 54 8.10 9.00 -18.23
N LEU A 55 8.11 9.83 -17.17
CA LEU A 55 9.23 10.71 -16.84
C LEU A 55 10.16 10.11 -15.79
N ASP A 56 9.69 9.13 -15.04
CA ASP A 56 10.39 8.50 -13.92
C ASP A 56 10.57 7.01 -14.19
N ASP A 57 11.79 6.62 -14.58
CA ASP A 57 12.15 5.23 -14.85
C ASP A 57 12.20 4.37 -13.56
N GLU A 58 12.17 4.98 -12.37
CA GLU A 58 12.27 4.28 -11.08
C GLU A 58 10.93 3.73 -10.57
N GLU A 59 9.81 4.33 -10.98
CA GLU A 59 8.46 3.91 -10.57
C GLU A 59 7.74 3.17 -11.71
N PRO A 60 7.63 1.83 -11.66
CA PRO A 60 6.98 1.08 -12.72
C PRO A 60 5.48 1.39 -12.80
N MET A 61 4.92 1.28 -14.01
CA MET A 61 3.48 1.34 -14.22
C MET A 61 2.79 0.26 -13.36
N PRO A 62 1.79 0.61 -12.55
CA PRO A 62 1.12 -0.35 -11.70
C PRO A 62 0.20 -1.26 -12.52
N HIS A 63 0.24 -2.56 -12.24
CA HIS A 63 -0.51 -3.61 -12.92
C HIS A 63 -1.54 -4.28 -12.01
N ALA A 64 -2.56 -4.87 -12.63
CA ALA A 64 -3.55 -5.65 -11.89
C ALA A 64 -2.88 -6.85 -11.22
N GLY A 65 -3.11 -7.02 -9.93
CA GLY A 65 -2.49 -8.04 -9.10
C GLY A 65 -1.33 -7.55 -8.24
N ASP A 66 -0.79 -6.35 -8.49
CA ASP A 66 0.31 -5.79 -7.71
C ASP A 66 -0.11 -5.51 -6.27
N TYR A 67 0.82 -5.71 -5.34
CA TYR A 67 0.63 -5.42 -3.93
C TYR A 67 1.30 -4.10 -3.54
N SER A 68 0.61 -3.28 -2.75
CA SER A 68 1.18 -2.07 -2.15
C SER A 68 0.92 -2.04 -0.66
N VAL A 69 1.95 -1.75 0.14
CA VAL A 69 1.80 -1.36 1.55
C VAL A 69 1.67 0.15 1.62
N ILE A 70 0.51 0.63 2.04
CA ILE A 70 0.28 2.06 2.26
C ILE A 70 0.82 2.45 3.64
N THR A 71 1.38 3.64 3.82
CA THR A 71 1.79 4.15 5.14
C THR A 71 1.09 5.47 5.49
N ASP A 72 0.97 5.74 6.79
CA ASP A 72 0.49 7.03 7.31
C ASP A 72 1.59 8.12 7.30
N SER A 73 1.31 9.31 7.85
CA SER A 73 2.29 10.39 7.92
C SER A 73 3.52 10.08 8.79
N ALA A 74 3.43 9.08 9.68
CA ALA A 74 4.55 8.64 10.50
C ALA A 74 5.37 7.53 9.84
N GLY A 75 4.96 7.06 8.65
CA GLY A 75 5.59 5.93 7.96
C GLY A 75 5.19 4.57 8.55
N ASP A 76 4.16 4.54 9.39
CA ASP A 76 3.68 3.31 10.01
C ASP A 76 2.66 2.58 9.09
N ALA A 77 2.78 1.25 9.06
CA ALA A 77 1.85 0.32 8.40
C ALA A 77 1.21 -0.61 9.44
N PHE A 78 -0.02 -1.11 9.24
CA PHE A 78 -0.68 -2.05 10.19
C PHE A 78 -1.55 -3.15 9.52
N TYR A 79 -1.73 -4.28 10.21
CA TYR A 79 -2.40 -5.49 9.73
C TYR A 79 -3.60 -5.84 10.64
N GLY A 80 -4.82 -5.96 10.09
CA GLY A 80 -5.98 -6.55 10.79
C GLY A 80 -6.96 -5.59 11.50
N GLY A 81 -7.64 -4.71 10.75
CA GLY A 81 -8.94 -4.14 11.16
C GLY A 81 -8.97 -3.12 12.30
N GLN A 82 -7.85 -2.76 12.92
CA GLN A 82 -7.79 -1.64 13.87
C GLN A 82 -6.66 -0.66 13.48
N ARG A 83 -7.08 0.49 12.92
CA ARG A 83 -6.33 1.71 12.56
C ARG A 83 -4.88 1.53 12.03
N GLY A 84 -4.72 1.66 10.71
CA GLY A 84 -3.54 2.15 9.99
C GLY A 84 -3.13 1.25 8.81
N ALA A 85 -3.26 1.68 7.55
CA ALA A 85 -2.91 0.96 6.31
C ALA A 85 -3.56 -0.41 5.98
N ARG A 86 -3.60 -0.75 4.68
CA ARG A 86 -4.01 -2.05 4.12
C ARG A 86 -3.15 -2.33 2.89
N ILE A 87 -3.00 -3.61 2.55
CA ILE A 87 -2.51 -3.97 1.22
C ILE A 87 -3.60 -3.70 0.19
N GLN A 88 -3.30 -2.83 -0.76
CA GLN A 88 -4.15 -2.60 -1.93
C GLN A 88 -3.65 -3.50 -3.06
N ARG A 89 -4.53 -4.36 -3.56
CA ARG A 89 -4.33 -5.09 -4.82
C ARG A 89 -4.96 -4.25 -5.92
N ARG A 90 -4.20 -3.88 -6.96
CA ARG A 90 -4.77 -3.21 -8.14
C ARG A 90 -5.45 -4.20 -9.07
#